data_AF-A0A8I1GU28-F1
#
_entry.id   AF-A0A8I1GU28-F1
#
_cell.length_a   1.000
_cell.length_b   1.000
_cell.length_c   1.000
_cell.angle_alpha   90.00
_cell.angle_beta   90.00
_cell.angle_gamma   90.00
#
_symmetry.space_group_name_H-M   'P 1'
#
loop_
_entity.id
_entity.type
_entity.pdbx_description
1 polymer ?
#
loop_
_entity_poly.entity_id
_entity_poly.type
_entity_poly.pdbx_seq_one_letter_code
_entity_poly.pdbx_strand_id
1 'polypeptide(L)'
;MQIKENLGRNIFSKILVVCGLAMFVITLYNSFQIEKSTYSSVAVLILEIVATILVLGIISFLANRFLTVNQFLLILIVIAFAIRLLWIIFEKTVPISDFSVMYESAQQAVKGNFAFITDEYYMSWTYQLGFTYYEAILIKIFGNHLFILKLFNIFWSVGTAVIIYFMGKTIFNEYSARTAAIFYALYIPNIIYSSVLTNQYISTFFFFLGLYVLITKGFSTKYGWGLTGLLLSIGNIMRPLGSFFLLAVFVYVLIYKILPFRKKETLNYVKKLVGIVIVYFLVMQIVSIFLMNTGLAKKPLSNQMPYWKFVVGFNYDSIGGWNQPDVVYLSQFKLGKERNDASIALIKDRLKDKEKVRQLLVLKVEKMWSNPDDAPGWALEWGELNKPHLQQMLTKYERLMYITCCIFAIGTISLYRRNDSIYPLLYILFGGYVVIHLFVEVQTRYRFDILPVIFLFVGYGVFVMKNGVTRLMGRKQQKKVE
;
A
#
# COMPACT_ATOMS: atom_id res chain seq x y z
N MET A 1 20.19 33.57 -2.59
CA MET A 1 19.55 32.58 -1.69
C MET A 1 18.55 31.69 -2.43
N GLN A 2 17.56 32.29 -3.11
CA GLN A 2 16.49 31.59 -3.86
C GLN A 2 16.96 30.62 -4.96
N ILE A 3 18.09 30.91 -5.63
CA ILE A 3 18.71 30.02 -6.64
C ILE A 3 19.31 28.76 -6.00
N LYS A 4 19.98 28.87 -4.84
CA LYS A 4 20.55 27.73 -4.10
C LYS A 4 19.46 26.84 -3.47
N GLU A 5 18.35 27.44 -3.02
CA GLU A 5 17.19 26.72 -2.44
C GLU A 5 16.38 25.92 -3.48
N ASN A 6 16.29 26.40 -4.72
CA ASN A 6 15.74 25.64 -5.84
C ASN A 6 16.66 24.48 -6.25
N LEU A 7 17.98 24.66 -6.13
CA LEU A 7 18.96 23.64 -6.49
C LEU A 7 18.88 22.40 -5.58
N GLY A 8 18.82 22.57 -4.25
CA GLY A 8 18.77 21.44 -3.30
C GLY A 8 17.54 20.54 -3.46
N ARG A 9 16.34 21.15 -3.60
CA ARG A 9 15.08 20.40 -3.83
C ARG A 9 15.07 19.69 -5.17
N ASN A 10 15.63 20.32 -6.20
CA ASN A 10 15.76 19.69 -7.51
C ASN A 10 16.72 18.51 -7.47
N ILE A 11 17.83 18.60 -6.73
CA ILE A 11 18.77 17.48 -6.52
C ILE A 11 18.07 16.34 -5.78
N PHE A 12 17.37 16.62 -4.68
CA PHE A 12 16.66 15.57 -3.93
C PHE A 12 15.59 14.88 -4.78
N SER A 13 14.80 15.63 -5.55
CA SER A 13 13.80 15.07 -6.47
C SER A 13 14.44 14.17 -7.53
N LYS A 14 15.60 14.57 -8.07
CA LYS A 14 16.37 13.78 -9.03
C LYS A 14 16.90 12.47 -8.43
N ILE A 15 17.43 12.51 -7.20
CA ILE A 15 17.86 11.32 -6.47
C ILE A 15 16.68 10.37 -6.28
N LEU A 16 15.54 10.89 -5.83
CA LEU A 16 14.31 10.09 -5.66
C LEU A 16 13.88 9.40 -6.96
N VAL A 17 13.92 10.11 -8.10
CA VAL A 17 13.60 9.53 -9.42
C VAL A 17 14.58 8.44 -9.79
N VAL A 18 15.89 8.64 -9.59
CA VAL A 18 16.93 7.65 -9.90
C VAL A 18 16.79 6.40 -9.03
N CYS A 19 16.61 6.57 -7.71
CA CYS A 19 16.39 5.45 -6.79
C CYS A 19 15.11 4.68 -7.13
N GLY A 20 14.01 5.38 -7.43
CA GLY A 20 12.77 4.75 -7.84
C GLY A 20 12.90 3.97 -9.15
N LEU A 21 13.61 4.54 -10.14
CA LEU A 21 13.91 3.82 -11.39
C LEU A 21 14.75 2.56 -11.12
N ALA A 22 15.81 2.67 -10.33
CA ALA A 22 16.65 1.53 -9.98
C ALA A 22 15.82 0.41 -9.34
N MET A 23 14.92 0.74 -8.41
CA MET A 23 14.01 -0.23 -7.79
C MET A 23 13.08 -0.90 -8.81
N PHE A 24 12.48 -0.15 -9.75
CA PHE A 24 11.64 -0.74 -10.80
C PHE A 24 12.43 -1.65 -11.74
N VAL A 25 13.66 -1.29 -12.10
CA VAL A 25 14.54 -2.11 -12.95
C VAL A 25 14.97 -3.39 -12.24
N ILE A 26 15.41 -3.31 -10.97
CA ILE A 26 15.77 -4.48 -10.16
C ILE A 26 14.57 -5.41 -10.03
N THR A 27 13.40 -4.86 -9.68
CA THR A 27 12.16 -5.63 -9.52
C THR A 27 11.75 -6.29 -10.83
N LEU A 28 11.83 -5.57 -11.95
CA LEU A 28 11.53 -6.11 -13.28
C LEU A 28 12.47 -7.27 -13.64
N TYR A 29 13.77 -7.08 -13.46
CA TYR A 29 14.77 -8.10 -13.75
C TYR A 29 14.54 -9.37 -12.93
N ASN A 30 14.44 -9.24 -11.60
CA ASN A 30 14.23 -10.37 -10.71
C ASN A 30 12.89 -11.07 -10.98
N SER A 31 11.81 -10.30 -11.14
CA SER A 31 10.49 -10.86 -11.50
C SER A 31 10.54 -11.66 -12.80
N PHE A 32 11.24 -11.15 -13.82
CA PHE A 32 11.41 -11.86 -15.08
C PHE A 32 12.25 -13.13 -14.92
N GLN A 33 13.31 -13.11 -14.11
CA GLN A 33 14.11 -14.33 -13.84
C GLN A 33 13.30 -15.39 -13.10
N ILE A 34 12.47 -14.99 -12.13
CA ILE A 34 11.57 -15.90 -11.41
C ILE A 34 10.55 -16.52 -12.38
N GLU A 35 9.91 -15.72 -13.23
CA GLU A 35 8.92 -16.28 -14.18
C GLU A 35 9.57 -17.12 -15.28
N LYS A 36 10.81 -16.84 -15.66
CA LYS A 36 11.50 -17.59 -16.71
C LYS A 36 11.59 -19.09 -16.40
N SER A 37 11.69 -19.49 -15.12
CA SER A 37 11.74 -20.91 -14.74
C SER A 37 10.36 -21.59 -14.75
N THR A 38 9.27 -20.82 -14.71
CA THR A 38 7.88 -21.33 -14.70
C THR A 38 7.33 -21.56 -16.11
N TYR A 39 7.89 -20.91 -17.13
CA TYR A 39 7.41 -20.99 -18.51
C TYR A 39 8.20 -21.99 -19.35
N SER A 40 7.53 -22.61 -20.33
CA SER A 40 8.14 -23.57 -21.26
C SER A 40 9.26 -22.98 -22.12
N SER A 41 9.17 -21.69 -22.45
CA SER A 41 10.26 -20.96 -23.09
C SER A 41 10.18 -19.46 -22.80
N VAL A 42 11.31 -18.78 -22.92
CA VAL A 42 11.40 -17.31 -22.80
C VAL A 42 10.53 -16.60 -23.85
N ALA A 43 10.39 -17.18 -25.04
CA ALA A 43 9.58 -16.60 -26.11
C ALA A 43 8.09 -16.55 -25.72
N VAL A 44 7.57 -17.61 -25.09
CA VAL A 44 6.17 -17.65 -24.62
C VAL A 44 5.94 -16.61 -23.53
N LEU A 45 6.85 -16.49 -22.55
CA LEU A 45 6.77 -15.46 -21.52
C LEU A 45 6.73 -14.04 -22.12
N ILE A 46 7.64 -13.75 -23.06
CA ILE A 46 7.67 -12.44 -23.74
C ILE A 46 6.37 -12.18 -24.51
N LEU A 47 5.84 -13.18 -25.23
CA LEU A 47 4.56 -13.05 -25.95
C LEU A 47 3.40 -12.74 -25.00
N GLU A 48 3.31 -13.42 -23.86
CA GLU A 48 2.26 -13.16 -22.86
C GLU A 48 2.41 -11.78 -22.18
N ILE A 49 3.65 -11.33 -21.92
CA ILE A 49 3.91 -9.96 -21.44
C ILE A 49 3.46 -8.94 -22.48
N VAL A 50 3.82 -9.13 -23.75
CA VAL A 50 3.40 -8.24 -24.85
C VAL A 50 1.89 -8.22 -25.00
N ALA A 51 1.24 -9.39 -24.96
CA ALA A 51 -0.22 -9.48 -24.99
C ALA A 51 -0.86 -8.71 -23.82
N THR A 52 -0.32 -8.85 -22.61
CA THR A 52 -0.79 -8.14 -21.41
C THR A 52 -0.63 -6.61 -21.56
N ILE A 53 0.52 -6.15 -22.06
CA ILE A 53 0.79 -4.74 -22.38
C ILE A 53 -0.22 -4.22 -23.40
N LEU A 54 -0.50 -4.98 -24.47
CA LEU A 54 -1.44 -4.59 -25.51
C LEU A 54 -2.86 -4.49 -24.95
N VAL A 55 -3.33 -5.48 -24.21
CA VAL A 55 -4.68 -5.47 -23.61
C VAL A 55 -4.86 -4.26 -22.68
N LEU A 56 -3.99 -4.10 -21.68
CA LEU A 56 -4.10 -3.00 -20.72
C LEU A 56 -3.86 -1.63 -21.36
N GLY A 57 -2.96 -1.57 -22.35
CA GLY A 57 -2.69 -0.37 -23.15
C GLY A 57 -3.88 0.04 -24.01
N ILE A 58 -4.54 -0.91 -24.67
CA ILE A 58 -5.76 -0.67 -25.49
C ILE A 58 -6.91 -0.23 -24.59
N ILE A 59 -7.18 -0.91 -23.48
CA ILE A 59 -8.24 -0.50 -22.54
C ILE A 59 -8.00 0.94 -22.08
N SER A 60 -6.76 1.27 -21.70
CA SER A 60 -6.38 2.62 -21.30
C SER A 60 -6.55 3.63 -22.43
N PHE A 61 -6.12 3.30 -23.65
CA PHE A 61 -6.27 4.16 -24.82
C PHE A 61 -7.73 4.43 -25.15
N LEU A 62 -8.57 3.39 -25.22
CA LEU A 62 -10.00 3.50 -25.53
C LEU A 62 -10.72 4.34 -24.48
N ALA A 63 -10.49 4.06 -23.19
CA ALA A 63 -11.10 4.82 -22.09
C ALA A 63 -10.70 6.30 -22.11
N ASN A 64 -9.47 6.61 -22.53
CA ASN A 64 -9.00 7.99 -22.66
C ASN A 64 -9.48 8.69 -23.93
N ARG A 65 -9.68 7.95 -25.02
CA ARG A 65 -10.05 8.51 -26.33
C ARG A 65 -11.54 8.78 -26.44
N PHE A 66 -12.38 7.88 -25.92
CA PHE A 66 -13.81 7.86 -26.24
C PHE A 66 -14.74 8.22 -25.07
N LEU A 67 -14.29 8.12 -23.82
CA LEU A 67 -15.14 8.42 -22.67
C LEU A 67 -15.02 9.88 -22.22
N THR A 68 -16.14 10.49 -21.87
CA THR A 68 -16.13 11.72 -21.06
C THR A 68 -15.68 11.41 -19.63
N VAL A 69 -15.37 12.45 -18.84
CA VAL A 69 -14.96 12.29 -17.44
C VAL A 69 -16.04 11.55 -16.62
N ASN A 70 -17.31 11.95 -16.78
CA ASN A 70 -18.40 11.38 -16.01
C ASN A 70 -18.68 9.93 -16.42
N GLN A 71 -18.67 9.64 -17.72
CA GLN A 71 -18.79 8.26 -18.22
C GLN A 71 -17.65 7.38 -17.71
N PHE A 72 -16.41 7.88 -17.76
CA PHE A 72 -15.25 7.14 -17.25
C PHE A 72 -15.41 6.82 -15.76
N LEU A 73 -15.75 7.80 -14.93
CA LEU A 73 -15.93 7.58 -13.49
C LEU A 73 -17.07 6.60 -13.19
N LEU A 74 -18.20 6.71 -13.88
CA LEU A 74 -19.31 5.78 -13.72
C LEU A 74 -18.90 4.35 -14.10
N ILE A 75 -18.26 4.17 -15.26
CA ILE A 75 -17.79 2.86 -15.73
C ILE A 75 -16.74 2.29 -14.78
N LEU A 76 -15.79 3.11 -14.31
CA LEU A 76 -14.78 2.71 -13.33
C LEU A 76 -15.45 2.16 -12.06
N ILE A 77 -16.40 2.90 -11.49
CA ILE A 77 -17.11 2.50 -10.26
C ILE A 77 -17.87 1.20 -10.49
N VAL A 78 -18.65 1.11 -11.58
CA VAL A 78 -19.47 -0.07 -11.90
C VAL A 78 -18.60 -1.30 -12.13
N ILE A 79 -17.56 -1.20 -12.98
CA ILE A 79 -16.67 -2.33 -13.26
C ILE A 79 -15.91 -2.75 -12.01
N ALA A 80 -15.30 -1.80 -11.28
CA ALA A 80 -14.52 -2.12 -10.08
C ALA A 80 -15.38 -2.79 -9.00
N PHE A 81 -16.64 -2.34 -8.83
CA PHE A 81 -17.60 -2.94 -7.93
C PHE A 81 -18.05 -4.32 -8.42
N ALA A 82 -18.49 -4.43 -9.68
CA ALA A 82 -19.07 -5.65 -10.23
C ALA A 82 -18.09 -6.82 -10.21
N ILE A 83 -16.85 -6.64 -10.63
CA ILE A 83 -15.87 -7.75 -10.67
C ILE A 83 -15.54 -8.28 -9.27
N ARG A 84 -15.46 -7.39 -8.26
CA ARG A 84 -15.24 -7.79 -6.87
C ARG A 84 -16.49 -8.42 -6.27
N LEU A 85 -17.67 -7.90 -6.61
CA LEU A 85 -18.93 -8.47 -6.15
C LEU A 85 -19.10 -9.90 -6.68
N LEU A 86 -18.85 -10.10 -7.98
CA LEU A 86 -18.84 -11.43 -8.58
C LEU A 86 -17.82 -12.34 -7.88
N TRP A 87 -16.61 -11.83 -7.62
CA TRP A 87 -15.59 -12.58 -6.89
C TRP A 87 -16.09 -13.06 -5.52
N ILE A 88 -16.64 -12.18 -4.67
CA ILE A 88 -17.08 -12.58 -3.32
C ILE A 88 -18.35 -13.46 -3.33
N ILE A 89 -19.13 -13.44 -4.41
CA ILE A 89 -20.30 -14.32 -4.61
C ILE A 89 -19.84 -15.74 -4.94
N PHE A 90 -18.89 -15.88 -5.87
CA PHE A 90 -18.38 -17.19 -6.30
C PHE A 90 -17.38 -17.79 -5.30
N GLU A 91 -16.54 -16.95 -4.71
CA GLU A 91 -15.45 -17.37 -3.83
C GLU A 91 -15.76 -17.07 -2.36
N LYS A 92 -16.25 -18.11 -1.68
CA LYS A 92 -16.69 -18.07 -0.28
C LYS A 92 -15.50 -18.21 0.69
N THR A 93 -14.47 -17.38 0.54
CA THR A 93 -13.29 -17.40 1.42
C THR A 93 -13.68 -17.24 2.89
N VAL A 94 -13.20 -18.11 3.77
CA VAL A 94 -13.41 -17.99 5.22
C VAL A 94 -12.23 -17.24 5.86
N PRO A 95 -12.46 -16.42 6.91
CA PRO A 95 -11.36 -15.83 7.66
C PRO A 95 -10.47 -16.91 8.28
N ILE A 96 -9.16 -16.70 8.25
CA ILE A 96 -8.15 -17.58 8.85
C ILE A 96 -7.12 -16.73 9.60
N SER A 97 -6.34 -17.36 10.49
CA SER A 97 -5.27 -16.68 11.25
C SER A 97 -5.83 -15.45 11.99
N ASP A 98 -5.09 -14.34 12.02
CA ASP A 98 -5.48 -13.07 12.65
C ASP A 98 -6.86 -12.56 12.21
N PHE A 99 -7.26 -12.79 10.95
CA PHE A 99 -8.57 -12.35 10.46
C PHE A 99 -9.72 -13.17 11.10
N SER A 100 -9.48 -14.44 11.43
CA SER A 100 -10.46 -15.24 12.18
C SER A 100 -10.60 -14.74 13.61
N VAL A 101 -9.47 -14.47 14.28
CA VAL A 101 -9.45 -13.98 15.66
C VAL A 101 -10.23 -12.67 15.79
N MET A 102 -9.99 -11.71 14.89
CA MET A 102 -10.73 -10.45 14.88
C MET A 102 -12.22 -10.63 14.59
N TYR A 103 -12.58 -11.46 13.62
CA TYR A 103 -13.98 -11.70 13.27
C TYR A 103 -14.77 -12.39 14.39
N GLU A 104 -14.21 -13.43 14.99
CA GLU A 104 -14.82 -14.14 16.13
C GLU A 104 -14.96 -13.23 17.34
N SER A 105 -13.94 -12.41 17.62
CA SER A 105 -13.98 -11.43 18.72
C SER A 105 -15.03 -10.35 18.48
N ALA A 106 -15.21 -9.92 17.23
CA ALA A 106 -16.27 -9.00 16.84
C ALA A 106 -17.67 -9.61 17.08
N GLN A 107 -17.87 -10.89 16.77
CA GLN A 107 -19.12 -11.60 17.08
C GLN A 107 -19.37 -11.69 18.59
N GLN A 108 -18.33 -11.96 19.39
CA GLN A 108 -18.44 -11.98 20.86
C GLN A 108 -18.79 -10.60 21.41
N ALA A 109 -18.16 -9.53 20.91
CA ALA A 109 -18.42 -8.16 21.30
C ALA A 109 -19.88 -7.74 21.08
N VAL A 110 -20.49 -8.14 19.95
CA VAL A 110 -21.92 -7.86 19.66
C VAL A 110 -22.85 -8.57 20.65
N LYS A 111 -22.43 -9.73 21.19
CA LYS A 111 -23.16 -10.46 22.26
C LYS A 111 -22.89 -9.90 23.66
N GLY A 112 -22.10 -8.83 23.79
CA GLY A 112 -21.70 -8.26 25.07
C GLY A 112 -20.61 -9.04 25.80
N ASN A 113 -19.97 -10.02 25.14
CA ASN A 113 -18.85 -10.76 25.72
C ASN A 113 -17.52 -10.14 25.27
N PHE A 114 -16.76 -9.62 26.23
CA PHE A 114 -15.47 -8.99 26.00
C PHE A 114 -14.30 -9.74 26.65
N ALA A 115 -14.47 -11.03 26.99
CA ALA A 115 -13.39 -11.82 27.62
C ALA A 115 -12.11 -11.86 26.77
N PHE A 116 -12.24 -11.83 25.44
CA PHE A 116 -11.12 -11.88 24.50
C PHE A 116 -10.11 -10.72 24.66
N ILE A 117 -10.50 -9.58 25.25
CA ILE A 117 -9.59 -8.42 25.37
C ILE A 117 -8.40 -8.68 26.30
N THR A 118 -8.48 -9.73 27.13
CA THR A 118 -7.39 -10.17 28.01
C THR A 118 -6.53 -11.28 27.42
N ASP A 119 -6.91 -11.84 26.26
CA ASP A 119 -6.15 -12.89 25.60
C ASP A 119 -4.78 -12.37 25.14
N GLU A 120 -3.80 -13.28 25.02
CA GLU A 120 -2.43 -12.90 24.65
C GLU A 120 -2.37 -12.14 23.32
N TYR A 121 -3.27 -12.45 22.38
CA TYR A 121 -3.38 -11.76 21.10
C TYR A 121 -3.63 -10.26 21.27
N TYR A 122 -4.71 -9.87 21.97
CA TYR A 122 -5.07 -8.45 22.16
C TYR A 122 -4.20 -7.76 23.21
N MET A 123 -3.60 -8.49 24.14
CA MET A 123 -2.63 -7.94 25.06
C MET A 123 -1.29 -7.63 24.38
N SER A 124 -0.93 -8.36 23.32
CA SER A 124 0.28 -8.15 22.50
C SER A 124 0.06 -7.12 21.38
N TRP A 125 -1.09 -7.18 20.71
CA TRP A 125 -1.43 -6.36 19.55
C TRP A 125 -2.75 -5.62 19.74
N THR A 126 -2.82 -4.83 20.81
CA THR A 126 -4.03 -4.10 21.20
C THR A 126 -4.57 -3.18 20.10
N TYR A 127 -3.71 -2.70 19.20
CA TYR A 127 -4.13 -1.96 18.01
C TYR A 127 -5.11 -2.71 17.10
N GLN A 128 -5.18 -4.04 17.13
CA GLN A 128 -6.13 -4.84 16.33
C GLN A 128 -7.59 -4.65 16.77
N LEU A 129 -7.81 -4.16 18.00
CA LEU A 129 -9.17 -3.83 18.49
C LEU A 129 -9.86 -2.78 17.63
N GLY A 130 -9.11 -1.87 16.99
CA GLY A 130 -9.71 -0.86 16.11
C GLY A 130 -10.48 -1.48 14.95
N PHE A 131 -9.88 -2.45 14.27
CA PHE A 131 -10.55 -3.19 13.19
C PHE A 131 -11.60 -4.19 13.72
N THR A 132 -11.32 -4.85 14.85
CA THR A 132 -12.28 -5.77 15.50
C THR A 132 -13.59 -5.05 15.82
N TYR A 133 -13.53 -3.85 16.39
CA TYR A 133 -14.75 -3.08 16.69
C TYR A 133 -15.42 -2.49 15.46
N TYR A 134 -14.66 -2.21 14.40
CA TYR A 134 -15.25 -1.87 13.10
C TYR A 134 -16.11 -3.03 12.57
N GLU A 135 -15.61 -4.26 12.61
CA GLU A 135 -16.39 -5.45 12.24
C GLU A 135 -17.59 -5.64 13.16
N ALA A 136 -17.43 -5.43 14.47
CA ALA A 136 -18.52 -5.55 15.44
C ALA A 136 -19.66 -4.55 15.16
N ILE A 137 -19.33 -3.31 14.77
CA ILE A 137 -20.33 -2.29 14.37
C ILE A 137 -21.12 -2.78 13.16
N LEU A 138 -20.46 -3.32 12.14
CA LEU A 138 -21.14 -3.84 10.95
C LEU A 138 -22.02 -5.04 11.28
N ILE A 139 -21.52 -5.98 12.09
CA ILE A 139 -22.31 -7.15 12.54
C ILE A 139 -23.52 -6.70 13.36
N LYS A 140 -23.39 -5.67 14.20
CA LYS A 140 -24.49 -5.13 15.01
C LYS A 140 -25.59 -4.50 14.15
N ILE A 141 -25.23 -3.81 13.06
CA ILE A 141 -26.18 -3.09 12.20
C ILE A 141 -26.85 -4.03 11.19
N PHE A 142 -26.07 -4.91 10.55
CA PHE A 142 -26.53 -5.71 9.41
C PHE A 142 -26.71 -7.19 9.72
N GLY A 143 -26.38 -7.63 10.93
CA GLY A 143 -26.35 -9.05 11.29
C GLY A 143 -25.02 -9.71 10.96
N ASN A 144 -24.86 -10.94 11.47
CA ASN A 144 -23.62 -11.71 11.33
C ASN A 144 -23.52 -12.38 9.95
N HIS A 145 -23.19 -11.59 8.93
CA HIS A 145 -23.04 -12.06 7.56
C HIS A 145 -21.66 -11.70 7.00
N LEU A 146 -20.80 -12.71 6.80
CA LEU A 146 -19.48 -12.52 6.17
C LEU A 146 -19.56 -11.77 4.84
N PHE A 147 -20.61 -12.02 4.05
CA PHE A 147 -20.85 -11.33 2.79
C PHE A 147 -20.93 -9.80 2.97
N ILE A 148 -21.56 -9.31 4.03
CA ILE A 148 -21.68 -7.87 4.29
C ILE A 148 -20.33 -7.25 4.62
N LEU A 149 -19.52 -7.91 5.47
CA LEU A 149 -18.17 -7.43 5.79
C LEU A 149 -17.29 -7.33 4.53
N LYS A 150 -17.35 -8.37 3.67
CA LYS A 150 -16.67 -8.36 2.36
C LYS A 150 -17.21 -7.28 1.42
N LEU A 151 -18.51 -7.04 1.42
CA LEU A 151 -19.13 -5.98 0.63
C LEU A 151 -18.59 -4.59 1.03
N PHE A 152 -18.32 -4.36 2.31
CA PHE A 152 -17.66 -3.13 2.75
C PHE A 152 -16.21 -3.05 2.27
N ASN A 153 -15.45 -4.15 2.22
CA ASN A 153 -14.13 -4.16 1.57
C ASN A 153 -14.22 -3.71 0.11
N ILE A 154 -15.27 -4.11 -0.62
CA ILE A 154 -15.52 -3.63 -1.99
C ILE A 154 -15.75 -2.13 -2.01
N PHE A 155 -16.59 -1.58 -1.13
CA PHE A 155 -16.83 -0.13 -1.08
C PHE A 155 -15.55 0.67 -0.84
N TRP A 156 -14.69 0.24 0.10
CA TRP A 156 -13.40 0.87 0.36
C TRP A 156 -12.44 0.74 -0.82
N SER A 157 -12.42 -0.41 -1.50
CA SER A 157 -11.61 -0.63 -2.70
C SER A 157 -12.03 0.29 -3.84
N VAL A 158 -13.33 0.35 -4.14
CA VAL A 158 -13.88 1.22 -5.20
C VAL A 158 -13.63 2.69 -4.88
N GLY A 159 -13.82 3.09 -3.62
CA GLY A 159 -13.46 4.43 -3.15
C GLY A 159 -11.99 4.76 -3.36
N THR A 160 -11.09 3.80 -3.13
CA THR A 160 -9.65 3.97 -3.37
C THR A 160 -9.35 4.14 -4.86
N ALA A 161 -10.02 3.40 -5.76
CA ALA A 161 -9.89 3.57 -7.20
C ALA A 161 -10.26 5.00 -7.66
N VAL A 162 -11.33 5.55 -7.09
CA VAL A 162 -11.77 6.93 -7.35
C VAL A 162 -10.75 7.94 -6.81
N ILE A 163 -10.19 7.72 -5.62
CA ILE A 163 -9.14 8.57 -5.06
C ILE A 163 -7.89 8.54 -5.95
N ILE A 164 -7.48 7.37 -6.46
CA ILE A 164 -6.35 7.24 -7.40
C ILE A 164 -6.59 8.07 -8.66
N TYR A 165 -7.80 8.04 -9.23
CA TYR A 165 -8.14 8.91 -10.35
C TYR A 165 -7.93 10.39 -10.00
N PHE A 166 -8.52 10.87 -8.91
CA PHE A 166 -8.41 12.28 -8.55
C PHE A 166 -6.97 12.69 -8.21
N MET A 167 -6.21 11.85 -7.49
CA MET A 167 -4.79 12.09 -7.23
C MET A 167 -3.98 12.13 -8.53
N GLY A 168 -4.18 11.17 -9.45
CA GLY A 168 -3.48 11.13 -10.73
C GLY A 168 -3.77 12.35 -11.58
N LYS A 169 -5.00 12.88 -11.53
CA LYS A 169 -5.39 14.09 -12.25
C LYS A 169 -4.71 15.33 -11.67
N THR A 170 -4.63 15.41 -10.34
CA THR A 170 -3.98 16.52 -9.62
C THR A 170 -2.46 16.50 -9.78
N ILE A 171 -1.82 15.33 -9.70
CA ILE A 171 -0.37 15.18 -9.72
C ILE A 171 0.18 15.22 -11.15
N PHE A 172 -0.55 14.64 -12.11
CA PHE A 172 -0.08 14.47 -13.47
C PHE A 172 -1.02 15.10 -14.50
N ASN A 173 -2.05 14.37 -14.92
CA ASN A 173 -3.02 14.76 -15.94
C ASN A 173 -4.15 13.73 -16.03
N GLU A 174 -5.20 14.06 -16.78
CA GLU A 174 -6.36 13.20 -17.00
C GLU A 174 -6.00 11.80 -17.56
N TYR A 175 -5.06 11.72 -18.51
CA TYR A 175 -4.70 10.43 -19.11
C TYR A 175 -4.07 9.49 -18.09
N SER A 176 -3.13 10.02 -17.32
CA SER A 176 -2.46 9.31 -16.24
C SER A 176 -3.44 8.90 -15.14
N ALA A 177 -4.40 9.76 -14.80
CA ALA A 177 -5.46 9.49 -13.83
C ALA A 177 -6.32 8.29 -14.21
N ARG A 178 -6.87 8.29 -15.43
CA ARG A 178 -7.73 7.21 -15.91
C ARG A 178 -7.00 5.89 -15.97
N THR A 179 -5.78 5.93 -16.50
CA THR A 179 -4.92 4.76 -16.63
C THR A 179 -4.59 4.17 -15.25
N ALA A 180 -4.15 4.99 -14.29
CA ALA A 180 -3.84 4.53 -12.94
C ALA A 180 -5.05 3.84 -12.27
N ALA A 181 -6.23 4.45 -12.40
CA ALA A 181 -7.45 3.89 -11.82
C ALA A 181 -7.90 2.58 -12.50
N ILE A 182 -7.75 2.45 -13.82
CA ILE A 182 -8.01 1.20 -14.56
C ILE A 182 -7.09 0.08 -14.04
N PHE A 183 -5.78 0.35 -13.94
CA PHE A 183 -4.83 -0.66 -13.47
C PHE A 183 -5.14 -1.10 -12.03
N TYR A 184 -5.45 -0.16 -11.13
CA TYR A 184 -5.87 -0.52 -9.76
C TYR A 184 -7.17 -1.34 -9.75
N ALA A 185 -8.16 -0.94 -10.55
CA ALA A 185 -9.46 -1.60 -10.61
C ALA A 185 -9.33 -3.06 -11.09
N LEU A 186 -8.50 -3.30 -12.10
CA LEU A 186 -8.33 -4.61 -12.76
C LEU A 186 -7.21 -5.47 -12.15
N TYR A 187 -6.40 -4.94 -11.22
CA TYR A 187 -5.29 -5.70 -10.64
C TYR A 187 -5.77 -6.91 -9.85
N ILE A 188 -5.32 -8.11 -10.26
CA ILE A 188 -5.82 -9.39 -9.75
C ILE A 188 -5.75 -9.49 -8.22
N PRO A 189 -4.60 -9.27 -7.55
CA PRO A 189 -4.53 -9.27 -6.08
C PRO A 189 -5.57 -8.37 -5.41
N ASN A 190 -5.81 -7.19 -5.97
CA ASN A 190 -6.75 -6.24 -5.39
C ASN A 190 -8.22 -6.63 -5.61
N ILE A 191 -8.52 -7.49 -6.58
CA ILE A 191 -9.86 -8.08 -6.76
C ILE A 191 -10.02 -9.25 -5.81
N ILE A 192 -9.09 -10.19 -5.83
CA ILE A 192 -9.24 -11.47 -5.10
C ILE A 192 -9.19 -11.28 -3.59
N TYR A 193 -8.37 -10.34 -3.11
CA TYR A 193 -8.23 -10.09 -1.68
C TYR A 193 -9.50 -9.46 -1.07
N SER A 194 -10.46 -9.01 -1.90
CA SER A 194 -11.75 -8.49 -1.44
C SER A 194 -12.61 -9.55 -0.75
N SER A 195 -12.33 -10.84 -0.99
CA SER A 195 -12.96 -11.94 -0.26
C SER A 195 -12.30 -12.24 1.08
N VAL A 196 -11.14 -11.67 1.38
CA VAL A 196 -10.44 -11.77 2.67
C VAL A 196 -10.88 -10.62 3.56
N LEU A 197 -11.16 -10.88 4.85
CA LEU A 197 -11.54 -9.85 5.85
C LEU A 197 -10.34 -9.02 6.31
N THR A 198 -9.58 -8.51 5.35
CA THR A 198 -8.38 -7.73 5.64
C THR A 198 -8.71 -6.32 6.11
N ASN A 199 -7.90 -5.81 7.04
CA ASN A 199 -7.93 -4.41 7.45
C ASN A 199 -7.27 -3.45 6.43
N GLN A 200 -6.68 -3.97 5.36
CA GLN A 200 -5.93 -3.18 4.37
C GLN A 200 -6.82 -2.27 3.50
N TYR A 201 -8.02 -2.69 3.12
CA TYR A 201 -8.89 -1.90 2.22
C TYR A 201 -9.30 -0.58 2.86
N ILE A 202 -9.87 -0.65 4.08
CA ILE A 202 -10.33 0.52 4.81
C ILE A 202 -9.17 1.44 5.19
N SER A 203 -8.03 0.88 5.65
CA SER A 203 -6.87 1.70 6.01
C SER A 203 -6.30 2.43 4.80
N THR A 204 -6.14 1.72 3.67
CA THR A 204 -5.63 2.30 2.42
C THR A 204 -6.55 3.42 1.93
N PHE A 205 -7.87 3.22 1.96
CA PHE A 205 -8.82 4.27 1.60
C PHE A 205 -8.59 5.54 2.42
N PHE A 206 -8.54 5.44 3.75
CA PHE A 206 -8.37 6.61 4.62
C PHE A 206 -6.99 7.25 4.49
N PHE A 207 -5.92 6.48 4.34
CA PHE A 207 -4.58 7.03 4.10
C PHE A 207 -4.52 7.83 2.81
N PHE A 208 -4.98 7.27 1.69
CA PHE A 208 -4.94 7.95 0.40
C PHE A 208 -5.95 9.10 0.32
N LEU A 209 -7.10 9.02 0.99
CA LEU A 209 -8.00 10.16 1.13
C LEU A 209 -7.33 11.30 1.91
N GLY A 210 -6.63 10.98 3.00
CA GLY A 210 -5.85 11.94 3.77
C GLY A 210 -4.76 12.62 2.93
N LEU A 211 -4.00 11.83 2.15
CA LEU A 211 -2.98 12.34 1.24
C LEU A 211 -3.59 13.19 0.10
N TYR A 212 -4.75 12.81 -0.43
CA TYR A 212 -5.46 13.59 -1.44
C TYR A 212 -5.93 14.94 -0.87
N VAL A 213 -6.48 14.95 0.36
CA VAL A 213 -6.82 16.17 1.08
C VAL A 213 -5.58 17.03 1.31
N LEU A 214 -4.45 16.43 1.71
CA LEU A 214 -3.18 17.14 1.92
C LEU A 214 -2.75 17.93 0.68
N ILE A 215 -2.71 17.28 -0.48
CA ILE A 215 -2.19 17.90 -1.72
C ILE A 215 -3.16 18.92 -2.34
N THR A 216 -4.46 18.82 -2.09
CA THR A 216 -5.47 19.71 -2.68
C THR A 216 -5.93 20.84 -1.73
N LYS A 217 -6.17 20.50 -0.47
CA LYS A 217 -6.85 21.35 0.51
C LYS A 217 -6.07 21.57 1.80
N GLY A 218 -5.07 20.72 2.09
CA GLY A 218 -4.35 20.65 3.36
C GLY A 218 -3.75 21.99 3.78
N PHE A 219 -3.11 22.67 2.83
CA PHE A 219 -2.44 23.94 3.08
C PHE A 219 -3.21 25.16 2.57
N SER A 220 -4.21 24.99 1.70
CA SER A 220 -4.98 26.09 1.11
C SER A 220 -6.20 26.49 1.93
N THR A 221 -6.79 25.57 2.69
CA THR A 221 -8.02 25.82 3.46
C THR A 221 -7.74 25.98 4.96
N LYS A 222 -8.73 26.52 5.70
CA LYS A 222 -8.66 26.72 7.16
C LYS A 222 -8.56 25.39 7.93
N TYR A 223 -9.25 24.35 7.47
CA TYR A 223 -9.38 23.07 8.18
C TYR A 223 -8.77 21.85 7.47
N GLY A 224 -8.24 22.00 6.25
CA GLY A 224 -7.74 20.86 5.46
C GLY A 224 -6.57 20.11 6.12
N TRP A 225 -5.71 20.80 6.87
CA TRP A 225 -4.63 20.18 7.64
C TRP A 225 -5.20 19.29 8.78
N GLY A 226 -6.23 19.76 9.48
CA GLY A 226 -6.88 18.99 10.53
C GLY A 226 -7.58 17.75 9.98
N LEU A 227 -8.29 17.90 8.85
CA LEU A 227 -8.90 16.78 8.14
C LEU A 227 -7.85 15.76 7.67
N THR A 228 -6.68 16.22 7.21
CA THR A 228 -5.56 15.31 6.87
C THR A 228 -5.14 14.47 8.08
N GLY A 229 -4.87 15.12 9.22
CA GLY A 229 -4.47 14.41 10.45
C GLY A 229 -5.53 13.42 10.94
N LEU A 230 -6.81 13.80 10.86
CA LEU A 230 -7.94 12.96 11.22
C LEU A 230 -8.02 11.71 10.34
N LEU A 231 -7.96 11.86 9.01
CA LEU A 231 -8.05 10.74 8.07
C LEU A 231 -6.87 9.77 8.22
N LEU A 232 -5.65 10.30 8.39
CA LEU A 232 -4.48 9.46 8.67
C LEU A 232 -4.62 8.69 9.99
N SER A 233 -5.23 9.30 11.01
CA SER A 233 -5.48 8.63 12.29
C SER A 233 -6.52 7.51 12.15
N ILE A 234 -7.63 7.74 11.45
CA ILE A 234 -8.64 6.71 11.18
C ILE A 234 -8.02 5.52 10.45
N GLY A 235 -7.21 5.77 9.43
CA GLY A 235 -6.47 4.71 8.74
C GLY A 235 -5.57 3.92 9.69
N ASN A 236 -4.88 4.61 10.62
CA ASN A 236 -4.01 3.97 11.61
C ASN A 236 -4.76 3.11 12.63
N ILE A 237 -5.96 3.52 13.04
CA ILE A 237 -6.80 2.75 13.97
C ILE A 237 -7.19 1.41 13.32
N MET A 238 -7.46 1.40 12.01
CA MET A 238 -7.79 0.17 11.29
C MET A 238 -6.56 -0.73 11.09
N ARG A 239 -5.42 -0.13 10.76
CA ARG A 239 -4.15 -0.85 10.52
C ARG A 239 -2.97 0.05 10.88
N PRO A 240 -2.02 -0.37 11.74
CA PRO A 240 -1.01 0.49 12.32
C PRO A 240 0.15 0.83 11.35
N LEU A 241 -0.17 1.54 10.27
CA LEU A 241 0.76 2.07 9.27
C LEU A 241 0.75 3.60 9.21
N GLY A 242 -0.07 4.27 10.02
CA GLY A 242 -0.24 5.72 9.95
C GLY A 242 1.02 6.49 10.34
N SER A 243 1.88 5.93 11.20
CA SER A 243 3.18 6.53 11.53
C SER A 243 4.08 6.63 10.29
N PHE A 244 4.04 5.65 9.39
CA PHE A 244 4.76 5.69 8.12
C PHE A 244 4.20 6.79 7.21
N PHE A 245 2.89 6.84 7.01
CA PHE A 245 2.27 7.89 6.20
C PHE A 245 2.50 9.28 6.78
N LEU A 246 2.41 9.44 8.11
CA LEU A 246 2.69 10.69 8.80
C LEU A 246 4.16 11.12 8.63
N LEU A 247 5.11 10.19 8.71
CA LEU A 247 6.52 10.46 8.45
C LEU A 247 6.75 10.88 6.99
N ALA A 248 6.10 10.22 6.03
CA ALA A 248 6.18 10.62 4.62
C ALA A 248 5.64 12.05 4.40
N VAL A 249 4.52 12.39 5.04
CA VAL A 249 3.98 13.77 5.04
C VAL A 249 4.97 14.74 5.67
N PHE A 250 5.56 14.39 6.81
CA PHE A 250 6.56 15.22 7.48
C PHE A 250 7.75 15.51 6.58
N VAL A 251 8.38 14.47 6.01
CA VAL A 251 9.54 14.59 5.11
C VAL A 251 9.17 15.42 3.88
N TYR A 252 8.01 15.16 3.27
CA TYR A 252 7.52 15.90 2.12
C TYR A 252 7.35 17.40 2.43
N VAL A 253 6.64 17.74 3.49
CA VAL A 253 6.35 19.14 3.87
C VAL A 253 7.63 19.85 4.28
N LEU A 254 8.50 19.19 5.05
CA LEU A 254 9.80 19.72 5.43
C LEU A 254 10.60 20.13 4.19
N ILE A 255 10.82 19.20 3.25
CA ILE A 255 11.68 19.42 2.10
C ILE A 255 11.06 20.37 1.08
N TYR A 256 9.79 20.21 0.75
CA TYR A 256 9.17 20.90 -0.38
C TYR A 256 8.41 22.17 -0.02
N LYS A 257 8.00 22.34 1.25
CA LYS A 257 7.20 23.50 1.70
C LYS A 257 7.93 24.37 2.75
N ILE A 258 8.72 23.80 3.66
CA ILE A 258 9.37 24.53 4.77
C ILE A 258 10.78 25.01 4.43
N LEU A 259 11.67 24.11 3.98
CA LEU A 259 13.05 24.43 3.56
C LEU A 259 13.21 25.47 2.43
N PRO A 260 12.18 25.87 1.66
CA PRO A 260 12.29 27.04 0.79
C PRO A 260 12.38 28.37 1.54
N PHE A 261 12.33 28.36 2.89
CA PHE A 261 12.57 29.51 3.80
C PHE A 261 11.85 30.82 3.44
N ARG A 262 10.61 30.73 2.96
CA ARG A 262 9.75 31.89 2.69
C ARG A 262 9.09 32.36 3.99
N LYS A 263 9.75 33.25 4.75
CA LYS A 263 9.40 33.66 6.14
C LYS A 263 7.91 33.51 6.52
N LYS A 264 6.99 34.25 5.88
CA LYS A 264 5.55 34.23 6.20
C LYS A 264 4.87 32.88 5.85
N GLU A 265 5.22 32.27 4.73
CA GLU A 265 4.67 30.97 4.30
C GLU A 265 5.22 29.81 5.14
N THR A 266 6.51 29.83 5.47
CA THR A 266 7.19 28.78 6.25
C THR A 266 6.55 28.61 7.62
N LEU A 267 6.26 29.70 8.34
CA LEU A 267 5.59 29.62 9.65
C LEU A 267 4.19 28.97 9.52
N ASN A 268 3.45 29.28 8.46
CA ASN A 268 2.14 28.68 8.20
C ASN A 268 2.24 27.18 7.92
N TYR A 269 3.21 26.75 7.10
CA TYR A 269 3.46 25.32 6.85
C TYR A 269 3.87 24.57 8.11
N VAL A 270 4.73 25.15 8.95
CA VAL A 270 5.13 24.57 10.25
C VAL A 270 3.91 24.42 11.16
N LYS A 271 3.10 25.47 11.34
CA LYS A 271 1.88 25.42 12.16
C LYS A 271 0.92 24.34 11.68
N LYS A 272 0.69 24.24 10.37
CA LYS A 272 -0.20 23.23 9.79
C LYS A 272 0.36 21.81 9.93
N LEU A 273 1.67 21.62 9.77
CA LEU A 273 2.33 20.33 9.97
C LEU A 273 2.23 19.87 11.43
N VAL A 274 2.53 20.76 12.38
CA VAL A 274 2.34 20.51 13.82
C VAL A 274 0.86 20.19 14.11
N GLY A 275 -0.06 20.94 13.51
CA GLY A 275 -1.50 20.67 13.62
C GLY A 275 -1.90 19.28 13.11
N ILE A 276 -1.37 18.82 11.97
CA ILE A 276 -1.58 17.46 11.45
C ILE A 276 -1.13 16.42 12.49
N VAL A 277 0.07 16.59 13.03
CA VAL A 277 0.66 15.69 14.04
C VAL A 277 -0.18 15.66 15.32
N ILE A 278 -0.58 16.83 15.82
CA ILE A 278 -1.42 16.94 17.02
C ILE A 278 -2.77 16.25 16.80
N VAL A 279 -3.47 16.55 15.70
CA VAL A 279 -4.77 15.91 15.43
C VAL A 279 -4.63 14.41 15.30
N TYR A 280 -3.59 13.93 14.61
CA TYR A 280 -3.31 12.51 14.45
C TYR A 280 -3.20 11.79 15.80
N PHE A 281 -2.34 12.29 16.70
CA PHE A 281 -2.13 11.67 18.01
C PHE A 281 -3.32 11.90 18.95
N LEU A 282 -3.97 13.06 18.89
CA LEU A 282 -5.13 13.36 19.73
C LEU A 282 -6.28 12.39 19.45
N VAL A 283 -6.58 12.09 18.18
CA VAL A 283 -7.61 11.11 17.82
C VAL A 283 -7.24 9.71 18.31
N MET A 284 -5.99 9.28 18.15
CA MET A 284 -5.52 7.99 18.67
C MET A 284 -5.68 7.88 20.19
N GLN A 285 -5.37 8.96 20.92
CA GLN A 285 -5.49 9.01 22.37
C GLN A 285 -6.94 9.05 22.83
N ILE A 286 -7.80 9.84 22.19
CA ILE A 286 -9.24 9.89 22.48
C ILE A 286 -9.86 8.51 22.33
N VAL A 287 -9.58 7.80 21.23
CA VAL A 287 -10.11 6.45 20.98
C VAL A 287 -9.57 5.47 22.01
N SER A 288 -8.27 5.51 22.31
CA SER A 288 -7.67 4.63 23.32
C SER A 288 -8.26 4.84 24.72
N ILE A 289 -8.40 6.10 25.15
CA ILE A 289 -8.99 6.45 26.45
C ILE A 289 -10.45 6.02 26.51
N PHE A 290 -11.21 6.28 25.44
CA PHE A 290 -12.61 5.85 25.34
C PHE A 290 -12.74 4.33 25.51
N LEU A 291 -11.97 3.55 24.76
CA LEU A 291 -12.03 2.08 24.84
C LEU A 291 -11.61 1.56 26.22
N MET A 292 -10.59 2.15 26.84
CA MET A 292 -10.17 1.74 28.18
C MET A 292 -11.21 2.08 29.25
N ASN A 293 -11.75 3.30 29.25
CA ASN A 293 -12.70 3.76 30.26
C ASN A 293 -14.07 3.05 30.16
N THR A 294 -14.41 2.56 28.97
CA THR A 294 -15.63 1.77 28.74
C THR A 294 -15.42 0.26 28.95
N GLY A 295 -14.22 -0.17 29.35
CA GLY A 295 -13.89 -1.58 29.55
C GLY A 295 -13.72 -2.40 28.27
N LEU A 296 -13.70 -1.74 27.10
CA LEU A 296 -13.53 -2.34 25.77
C LEU A 296 -12.06 -2.59 25.39
N ALA A 297 -11.12 -2.11 26.19
CA ALA A 297 -9.70 -2.43 26.06
C ALA A 297 -9.02 -2.41 27.43
N LYS A 298 -8.01 -3.26 27.63
CA LYS A 298 -7.18 -3.23 28.84
C LYS A 298 -5.97 -2.29 28.73
N LYS A 299 -5.60 -1.94 27.51
CA LYS A 299 -4.43 -1.12 27.18
C LYS A 299 -4.79 -0.13 26.07
N PRO A 300 -3.99 0.93 25.86
CA PRO A 300 -4.16 1.81 24.70
C PRO A 300 -4.04 1.04 23.38
N LEU A 301 -4.60 1.58 22.29
CA LEU A 301 -4.44 1.03 20.93
C LEU A 301 -3.01 1.22 20.41
N SER A 302 -2.07 0.51 21.02
CA SER A 302 -0.64 0.56 20.73
C SER A 302 -0.07 -0.84 20.58
N ASN A 303 1.11 -0.94 20.00
CA ASN A 303 1.81 -2.21 19.86
C ASN A 303 2.58 -2.54 21.14
N GLN A 304 2.21 -3.65 21.78
CA GLN A 304 2.84 -4.12 23.03
C GLN A 304 4.02 -5.08 22.74
N MET A 305 4.22 -5.43 21.47
CA MET A 305 5.40 -6.14 20.95
C MET A 305 6.11 -5.30 19.87
N PRO A 306 6.69 -4.13 20.23
CA PRO A 306 7.26 -3.19 19.26
C PRO A 306 8.43 -3.76 18.46
N TYR A 307 9.17 -4.72 19.01
CA TYR A 307 10.34 -5.33 18.36
C TYR A 307 10.02 -6.54 17.49
N TRP A 308 8.80 -7.09 17.55
CA TRP A 308 8.41 -8.32 16.83
C TRP A 308 8.79 -8.27 15.34
N LYS A 309 8.38 -7.20 14.66
CA LYS A 309 8.65 -7.07 13.22
C LYS A 309 10.15 -6.96 12.90
N PHE A 310 10.97 -6.47 13.82
CA PHE A 310 12.43 -6.42 13.63
C PHE A 310 13.08 -7.77 13.92
N VAL A 311 12.61 -8.50 14.95
CA VAL A 311 13.04 -9.88 15.21
C VAL A 311 12.86 -10.70 13.94
N VAL A 312 11.64 -10.75 13.43
CA VAL A 312 11.33 -11.47 12.20
C VAL A 312 12.09 -10.89 11.01
N GLY A 313 12.14 -9.57 10.89
CA GLY A 313 12.79 -8.86 9.79
C GLY A 313 14.30 -9.13 9.64
N PHE A 314 15.01 -9.42 10.74
CA PHE A 314 16.43 -9.76 10.73
C PHE A 314 16.72 -11.27 10.78
N ASN A 315 15.69 -12.11 10.70
CA ASN A 315 15.86 -13.56 10.63
C ASN A 315 16.36 -13.97 9.24
N TYR A 316 17.60 -14.45 9.15
CA TYR A 316 18.23 -14.88 7.90
C TYR A 316 17.53 -16.08 7.27
N ASP A 317 17.25 -17.12 8.07
CA ASP A 317 16.75 -18.42 7.60
C ASP A 317 15.34 -18.32 7.01
N SER A 318 14.51 -17.42 7.55
CA SER A 318 13.17 -17.13 7.02
C SER A 318 13.15 -16.05 5.93
N ILE A 319 14.31 -15.49 5.56
CA ILE A 319 14.45 -14.36 4.64
C ILE A 319 13.54 -13.20 5.10
N GLY A 320 13.58 -12.88 6.39
CA GLY A 320 12.80 -11.79 6.98
C GLY A 320 11.28 -12.02 6.99
N GLY A 321 10.79 -13.24 6.77
CA GLY A 321 9.36 -13.57 6.76
C GLY A 321 8.88 -14.15 8.08
N TRP A 322 7.57 -14.06 8.32
CA TRP A 322 6.94 -14.70 9.49
C TRP A 322 7.34 -16.18 9.57
N ASN A 323 7.67 -16.65 10.77
CA ASN A 323 8.10 -18.02 11.00
C ASN A 323 7.74 -18.48 12.41
N GLN A 324 7.39 -19.77 12.54
CA GLN A 324 7.00 -20.37 13.81
C GLN A 324 8.13 -20.40 14.86
N PRO A 325 9.41 -20.64 14.51
CA PRO A 325 10.49 -20.65 15.50
C PRO A 325 10.62 -19.36 16.32
N ASP A 326 10.47 -18.18 15.69
CA ASP A 326 10.52 -16.89 16.39
C ASP A 326 9.33 -16.72 17.36
N VAL A 327 8.14 -17.23 17.00
CA VAL A 327 6.96 -17.25 17.88
C VAL A 327 7.26 -18.10 19.11
N VAL A 328 7.71 -19.34 18.91
CA VAL A 328 7.99 -20.31 19.98
C VAL A 328 9.09 -19.83 20.91
N TYR A 329 10.13 -19.17 20.39
CA TYR A 329 11.18 -18.59 21.22
C TYR A 329 10.66 -17.46 22.09
N LEU A 330 9.94 -16.49 21.51
CA LEU A 330 9.50 -15.31 22.27
C LEU A 330 8.34 -15.61 23.23
N SER A 331 7.53 -16.63 22.98
CA SER A 331 6.45 -17.04 23.89
C SER A 331 6.96 -17.55 25.23
N GLN A 332 8.23 -17.93 25.35
CA GLN A 332 8.86 -18.36 26.60
C GLN A 332 9.03 -17.21 27.61
N PHE A 333 9.07 -15.96 27.14
CA PHE A 333 9.28 -14.78 27.96
C PHE A 333 7.96 -14.07 28.24
N LYS A 334 7.80 -13.51 29.44
CA LYS A 334 6.59 -12.75 29.78
C LYS A 334 6.47 -11.49 28.92
N LEU A 335 5.25 -11.22 28.41
CA LEU A 335 4.95 -10.01 27.67
C LEU A 335 5.31 -8.76 28.48
N GLY A 336 5.98 -7.80 27.84
CA GLY A 336 6.50 -6.59 28.47
C GLY A 336 8.02 -6.55 28.44
N LYS A 337 8.65 -6.10 29.53
CA LYS A 337 10.10 -5.87 29.59
C LYS A 337 10.91 -7.12 29.25
N GLU A 338 10.56 -8.27 29.81
CA GLU A 338 11.30 -9.53 29.61
C GLU A 338 11.33 -9.95 28.13
N ARG A 339 10.16 -10.04 27.48
CA ARG A 339 10.07 -10.37 26.05
C ARG A 339 10.71 -9.30 25.15
N ASN A 340 10.67 -8.02 25.54
CA ASN A 340 11.35 -6.95 24.82
C ASN A 340 12.88 -7.08 24.91
N ASP A 341 13.41 -7.36 26.11
CA ASP A 341 14.84 -7.56 26.34
C ASP A 341 15.34 -8.78 25.52
N ALA A 342 14.58 -9.88 25.51
CA ALA A 342 14.86 -11.06 24.68
C ALA A 342 14.81 -10.75 23.17
N SER A 343 13.81 -9.98 22.72
CA SER A 343 13.70 -9.54 21.32
C SER A 343 14.91 -8.72 20.88
N ILE A 344 15.34 -7.76 21.71
CA ILE A 344 16.51 -6.92 21.43
C ILE A 344 17.79 -7.76 21.42
N ALA A 345 17.95 -8.70 22.35
CA ALA A 345 19.09 -9.59 22.40
C ALA A 345 19.19 -10.44 21.13
N LEU A 346 18.06 -11.02 20.67
CA LEU A 346 18.00 -11.80 19.44
C LEU A 346 18.30 -10.97 18.19
N ILE A 347 17.77 -9.75 18.09
CA ILE A 347 18.11 -8.83 17.01
C ILE A 347 19.62 -8.52 17.00
N LYS A 348 20.18 -8.17 18.16
CA LYS A 348 21.61 -7.88 18.30
C LYS A 348 22.47 -9.07 17.90
N ASP A 349 22.06 -10.28 18.24
CA ASP A 349 22.77 -11.50 17.87
C ASP A 349 22.78 -11.70 16.35
N ARG A 350 21.62 -11.58 15.70
CA ARG A 350 21.48 -11.64 14.23
C ARG A 350 22.30 -10.58 13.51
N LEU A 351 22.48 -9.41 14.11
CA LEU A 351 23.27 -8.30 13.56
C LEU A 351 24.79 -8.48 13.67
N LYS A 352 25.29 -9.47 14.42
CA LYS A 352 26.74 -9.72 14.55
C LYS A 352 27.35 -10.20 13.23
N ASP A 353 26.64 -11.06 12.50
CA ASP A 353 27.07 -11.57 11.20
C ASP A 353 26.72 -10.58 10.08
N LYS A 354 27.64 -9.64 9.84
CA LYS A 354 27.46 -8.56 8.85
C LYS A 354 27.26 -9.09 7.43
N GLU A 355 27.84 -10.25 7.10
CA GLU A 355 27.72 -10.85 5.78
C GLU A 355 26.33 -11.43 5.57
N LYS A 356 25.81 -12.19 6.55
CA LYS A 356 24.42 -12.64 6.54
C LYS A 356 23.44 -11.47 6.49
N VAL A 357 23.69 -10.40 7.25
CA VAL A 357 22.83 -9.20 7.19
C VAL A 357 22.83 -8.60 5.79
N ARG A 358 23.98 -8.42 5.16
CA ARG A 358 24.07 -7.88 3.79
C ARG A 358 23.30 -8.74 2.79
N GLN A 359 23.48 -10.06 2.84
CA GLN A 359 22.76 -11.01 1.98
C GLN A 359 21.26 -10.97 2.25
N LEU A 360 20.84 -10.95 3.52
CA LEU A 360 19.43 -10.83 3.91
C LEU A 360 18.78 -9.58 3.33
N LEU A 361 19.45 -8.42 3.37
CA LEU A 361 18.89 -7.18 2.82
C LEU A 361 18.60 -7.30 1.32
N VAL A 362 19.48 -7.95 0.54
CA VAL A 362 19.27 -8.21 -0.89
C VAL A 362 18.12 -9.20 -1.10
N LEU A 363 18.15 -10.33 -0.39
CA LEU A 363 17.11 -11.37 -0.48
C LEU A 363 15.73 -10.84 -0.09
N LYS A 364 15.65 -9.92 0.88
CA LYS A 364 14.40 -9.28 1.27
C LYS A 364 13.86 -8.35 0.19
N VAL A 365 14.72 -7.63 -0.54
CA VAL A 365 14.26 -6.82 -1.68
C VAL A 365 13.68 -7.73 -2.76
N GLU A 366 14.34 -8.83 -3.07
CA GLU A 366 13.84 -9.83 -4.04
C GLU A 366 12.51 -10.43 -3.57
N LYS A 367 12.45 -10.98 -2.35
CA LYS A 367 11.23 -11.58 -1.78
C LYS A 367 10.09 -10.57 -1.74
N MET A 368 10.32 -9.40 -1.14
CA MET A 368 9.27 -8.40 -0.93
C MET A 368 8.76 -7.82 -2.25
N TRP A 369 9.59 -7.63 -3.27
CA TRP A 369 9.19 -6.88 -4.46
C TRP A 369 9.08 -7.72 -5.73
N SER A 370 9.68 -8.89 -5.80
CA SER A 370 9.78 -9.69 -7.03
C SER A 370 9.02 -11.02 -6.97
N ASN A 371 8.80 -11.61 -5.79
CA ASN A 371 8.04 -12.85 -5.68
C ASN A 371 6.54 -12.65 -6.00
N PRO A 372 5.80 -13.73 -6.33
CA PRO A 372 4.35 -13.71 -6.41
C PRO A 372 3.65 -13.06 -5.22
N ASP A 373 2.54 -12.36 -5.48
CA ASP A 373 1.69 -11.82 -4.42
C ASP A 373 1.03 -12.96 -3.63
N ASP A 374 0.95 -12.84 -2.31
CA ASP A 374 0.33 -13.84 -1.42
C ASP A 374 -1.20 -13.83 -1.49
N ALA A 375 -1.81 -12.80 -2.13
CA ALA A 375 -3.28 -12.66 -2.20
C ALA A 375 -4.03 -13.89 -2.73
N PRO A 376 -3.57 -14.60 -3.80
CA PRO A 376 -4.18 -15.86 -4.22
C PRO A 376 -4.14 -16.95 -3.14
N GLY A 377 -3.03 -17.06 -2.41
CA GLY A 377 -2.87 -18.02 -1.31
C GLY A 377 -3.88 -17.75 -0.18
N TRP A 378 -3.93 -16.51 0.31
CA TRP A 378 -4.91 -16.08 1.33
C TRP A 378 -6.37 -16.24 0.90
N ALA A 379 -6.66 -16.00 -0.39
CA ALA A 379 -8.03 -16.03 -0.88
C ALA A 379 -8.54 -17.46 -1.14
N LEU A 380 -7.67 -18.40 -1.53
CA LEU A 380 -8.08 -19.67 -2.15
C LEU A 380 -7.44 -20.94 -1.58
N GLU A 381 -6.20 -20.88 -1.07
CA GLU A 381 -5.43 -22.09 -0.75
C GLU A 381 -5.21 -22.27 0.75
N TRP A 382 -4.83 -21.20 1.45
CA TRP A 382 -4.41 -21.29 2.86
C TRP A 382 -5.59 -21.45 3.83
N GLY A 383 -6.82 -21.33 3.32
CA GLY A 383 -8.05 -21.64 4.03
C GLY A 383 -8.76 -22.85 3.42
N GLU A 384 -10.01 -23.07 3.86
CA GLU A 384 -10.76 -24.30 3.54
C GLU A 384 -11.17 -24.47 2.07
N LEU A 385 -11.07 -23.42 1.23
CA LEU A 385 -11.45 -23.51 -0.19
C LEU A 385 -10.55 -24.46 -0.99
N ASN A 386 -9.26 -24.53 -0.67
CA ASN A 386 -8.24 -25.36 -1.30
C ASN A 386 -8.39 -25.48 -2.84
N LYS A 387 -8.26 -24.36 -3.56
CA LYS A 387 -8.34 -24.32 -5.04
C LYS A 387 -6.98 -24.06 -5.72
N PRO A 388 -6.03 -25.02 -5.68
CA PRO A 388 -4.65 -24.80 -6.12
C PRO A 388 -4.52 -24.49 -7.61
N HIS A 389 -5.35 -25.08 -8.47
CA HIS A 389 -5.33 -24.78 -9.91
C HIS A 389 -5.74 -23.34 -10.22
N LEU A 390 -6.80 -22.85 -9.58
CA LEU A 390 -7.26 -21.47 -9.73
C LEU A 390 -6.23 -20.48 -9.17
N GLN A 391 -5.67 -20.80 -8.01
CA GLN A 391 -4.58 -20.04 -7.41
C GLN A 391 -3.37 -19.94 -8.36
N GLN A 392 -2.85 -21.06 -8.87
CA GLN A 392 -1.70 -21.07 -9.79
C GLN A 392 -1.98 -20.21 -11.04
N MET A 393 -3.19 -20.33 -11.61
CA MET A 393 -3.60 -19.53 -12.75
C MET A 393 -3.64 -18.03 -12.43
N LEU A 394 -4.24 -17.64 -11.30
CA LEU A 394 -4.33 -16.24 -10.88
C LEU A 394 -2.97 -15.67 -10.51
N THR A 395 -2.11 -16.46 -9.87
CA THR A 395 -0.71 -16.11 -9.63
C THR A 395 -0.02 -15.83 -10.95
N LYS A 396 -0.06 -16.73 -11.95
CA LYS A 396 0.55 -16.51 -13.27
C LYS A 396 0.13 -15.17 -13.89
N TYR A 397 -1.16 -14.85 -13.90
CA TYR A 397 -1.64 -13.59 -14.45
C TYR A 397 -1.28 -12.36 -13.60
N GLU A 398 -1.26 -12.49 -12.28
CA GLU A 398 -0.72 -11.46 -11.38
C GLU A 398 0.73 -11.11 -11.77
N ARG A 399 1.57 -12.12 -11.99
CA ARG A 399 2.98 -11.92 -12.38
C ARG A 399 3.12 -11.13 -13.67
N LEU A 400 2.33 -11.48 -14.70
CA LEU A 400 2.31 -10.76 -15.97
C LEU A 400 1.85 -9.30 -15.79
N MET A 401 0.82 -9.06 -14.98
CA MET A 401 0.34 -7.72 -14.67
C MET A 401 1.38 -6.90 -13.91
N TYR A 402 2.05 -7.50 -12.92
CA TYR A 402 3.04 -6.84 -12.10
C TYR A 402 4.31 -6.49 -12.89
N ILE A 403 4.82 -7.41 -13.72
CA ILE A 403 5.92 -7.15 -14.67
C ILE A 403 5.54 -6.00 -15.61
N THR A 404 4.32 -6.02 -16.16
CA THR A 404 3.79 -4.94 -17.01
C THR A 404 3.75 -3.59 -16.27
N CYS A 405 3.36 -3.59 -14.99
CA CYS A 405 3.41 -2.38 -14.15
C CYS A 405 4.84 -1.85 -14.00
N CYS A 406 5.82 -2.71 -13.73
CA CYS A 406 7.22 -2.31 -13.64
C CYS A 406 7.75 -1.71 -14.96
N ILE A 407 7.40 -2.31 -16.11
CA ILE A 407 7.76 -1.79 -17.44
C ILE A 407 7.20 -0.37 -17.62
N PHE A 408 5.91 -0.16 -17.35
CA PHE A 408 5.33 1.17 -17.48
C PHE A 408 5.93 2.16 -16.48
N ALA A 409 6.16 1.76 -15.23
CA ALA A 409 6.74 2.61 -14.20
C ALA A 409 8.14 3.15 -14.56
N ILE A 410 8.91 2.49 -15.44
CA ILE A 410 10.17 3.03 -15.98
C ILE A 410 9.98 4.39 -16.68
N GLY A 411 8.80 4.64 -17.28
CA GLY A 411 8.48 5.92 -17.92
C GLY A 411 8.52 7.14 -16.97
N THR A 412 8.49 6.89 -15.66
CA THR A 412 8.66 7.92 -14.63
C THR A 412 10.05 8.57 -14.64
N ILE A 413 11.05 7.99 -15.33
CA ILE A 413 12.35 8.63 -15.56
C ILE A 413 12.22 10.01 -16.21
N SER A 414 11.16 10.25 -16.99
CA SER A 414 10.89 11.57 -17.57
C SER A 414 10.62 12.66 -16.51
N LEU A 415 10.23 12.28 -15.28
CA LEU A 415 10.08 13.20 -14.14
C LEU A 415 11.42 13.81 -13.70
N TYR A 416 12.56 13.21 -14.05
CA TYR A 416 13.88 13.78 -13.80
C TYR A 416 14.05 15.18 -14.41
N ARG A 417 13.30 15.47 -15.47
CA ARG A 417 13.29 16.76 -16.17
C ARG A 417 12.19 17.71 -15.69
N ARG A 418 11.34 17.30 -14.73
CA ARG A 418 10.23 18.10 -14.18
C ARG A 418 10.61 18.69 -12.83
N ASN A 419 10.31 19.97 -12.65
CA ASN A 419 10.53 20.72 -11.40
C ASN A 419 9.24 20.89 -10.57
N ASP A 420 8.28 19.97 -10.72
CA ASP A 420 7.04 19.98 -9.93
C ASP A 420 7.30 19.52 -8.49
N SER A 421 6.58 20.12 -7.55
CA SER A 421 6.72 19.90 -6.11
C SER A 421 5.75 18.84 -5.55
N ILE A 422 4.84 18.26 -6.33
CA ILE A 422 3.84 17.31 -5.81
C ILE A 422 4.28 15.85 -6.00
N TYR A 423 4.71 15.44 -7.21
CA TYR A 423 5.12 14.06 -7.47
C TYR A 423 6.21 13.49 -6.53
N PRO A 424 7.12 14.29 -5.93
CA PRO A 424 8.09 13.74 -5.00
C PRO A 424 7.47 13.07 -3.76
N LEU A 425 6.25 13.44 -3.37
CA LEU A 425 5.49 12.73 -2.33
C LEU A 425 5.35 11.24 -2.65
N LEU A 426 5.09 10.90 -3.92
CA LEU A 426 4.95 9.51 -4.37
C LEU A 426 6.26 8.73 -4.20
N TYR A 427 7.40 9.35 -4.52
CA TYR A 427 8.70 8.71 -4.33
C TYR A 427 9.10 8.61 -2.85
N ILE A 428 8.75 9.59 -2.02
CA ILE A 428 8.97 9.51 -0.56
C ILE A 428 8.18 8.34 0.02
N LEU A 429 6.91 8.18 -0.39
CA LEU A 429 6.08 7.06 0.01
C LEU A 429 6.69 5.73 -0.49
N PHE A 430 6.93 5.59 -1.79
CA PHE A 430 7.45 4.34 -2.35
C PHE A 430 8.84 3.97 -1.79
N GLY A 431 9.79 4.90 -1.84
CA GLY A 431 11.14 4.69 -1.34
C GLY A 431 11.19 4.49 0.17
N GLY A 432 10.39 5.26 0.93
CA GLY A 432 10.27 5.06 2.38
C GLY A 432 9.71 3.67 2.72
N TYR A 433 8.73 3.19 1.97
CA TYR A 433 8.17 1.84 2.16
C TYR A 433 9.20 0.75 1.86
N VAL A 434 9.96 0.89 0.76
CA VAL A 434 11.10 0.00 0.45
C VAL A 434 12.11 -0.02 1.59
N VAL A 435 12.55 1.15 2.07
CA VAL A 435 13.57 1.27 3.12
C VAL A 435 13.09 0.66 4.43
N ILE A 436 11.85 0.89 4.85
CA ILE A 436 11.32 0.31 6.11
C ILE A 436 11.36 -1.22 6.05
N HIS A 437 10.95 -1.82 4.94
CA HIS A 437 10.91 -3.27 4.76
C HIS A 437 12.30 -3.92 4.67
N LEU A 438 13.38 -3.15 4.56
CA LEU A 438 14.74 -3.68 4.77
C LEU A 438 14.94 -4.10 6.23
N PHE A 439 14.32 -3.41 7.19
CA PHE A 439 14.52 -3.63 8.62
C PHE A 439 13.44 -4.50 9.27
N VAL A 440 12.21 -4.42 8.75
CA VAL A 440 11.06 -5.13 9.33
C VAL A 440 10.67 -6.36 8.52
N GLU A 441 9.80 -7.20 9.08
CA GLU A 441 9.18 -8.34 8.43
C GLU A 441 8.67 -8.02 7.01
N VAL A 442 8.89 -8.95 6.08
CA VAL A 442 8.42 -8.88 4.68
C VAL A 442 7.41 -9.98 4.36
N GLN A 443 6.32 -9.58 3.70
CA GLN A 443 5.34 -10.46 3.06
C GLN A 443 4.86 -9.76 1.79
N THR A 444 4.62 -10.49 0.70
CA THR A 444 4.33 -9.84 -0.59
C THR A 444 2.97 -9.14 -0.56
N ARG A 445 2.01 -9.62 0.26
CA ARG A 445 0.75 -8.92 0.53
C ARG A 445 0.90 -7.53 1.16
N TYR A 446 2.05 -7.18 1.74
CA TYR A 446 2.27 -5.83 2.27
C TYR A 446 2.41 -4.80 1.14
N ARG A 447 2.66 -5.21 -0.11
CA ARG A 447 2.61 -4.32 -1.28
C ARG A 447 1.27 -3.61 -1.40
N PHE A 448 0.17 -4.24 -0.96
CA PHE A 448 -1.18 -3.70 -1.04
C PHE A 448 -1.27 -2.25 -0.54
N ASP A 449 -0.64 -1.97 0.61
CA ASP A 449 -0.70 -0.68 1.30
C ASP A 449 -0.04 0.46 0.48
N ILE A 450 0.84 0.15 -0.48
CA ILE A 450 1.54 1.11 -1.34
C ILE A 450 1.16 1.01 -2.83
N LEU A 451 0.35 0.01 -3.23
CA LEU A 451 -0.10 -0.19 -4.60
C LEU A 451 -0.69 1.06 -5.26
N PRO A 452 -1.49 1.92 -4.60
CA PRO A 452 -1.99 3.13 -5.24
C PRO A 452 -0.88 4.05 -5.75
N VAL A 453 0.27 4.12 -5.07
CA VAL A 453 1.45 4.88 -5.54
C VAL A 453 2.04 4.25 -6.80
N ILE A 454 2.16 2.91 -6.82
CA ILE A 454 2.67 2.17 -7.99
C ILE A 454 1.77 2.43 -9.20
N PHE A 455 0.44 2.38 -9.03
CA PHE A 455 -0.47 2.64 -10.16
C PHE A 455 -0.46 4.08 -10.63
N LEU A 456 -0.24 5.06 -9.75
CA LEU A 456 -0.01 6.46 -10.16
C LEU A 456 1.25 6.58 -11.04
N PHE A 457 2.33 5.87 -10.70
CA PHE A 457 3.53 5.78 -11.53
C PHE A 457 3.26 5.09 -12.87
N VAL A 458 2.53 3.97 -12.88
CA VAL A 458 2.12 3.25 -14.09
C VAL A 458 1.32 4.15 -15.02
N GLY A 459 0.30 4.85 -14.50
CA GLY A 459 -0.54 5.75 -15.29
C GLY A 459 0.25 6.88 -15.94
N TYR A 460 1.23 7.44 -15.23
CA TYR A 460 2.16 8.42 -15.81
C TYR A 460 3.10 7.79 -16.84
N GLY A 461 3.62 6.60 -16.56
CA GLY A 461 4.47 5.82 -17.45
C GLY A 461 3.84 5.54 -18.81
N VAL A 462 2.61 5.03 -18.83
CA VAL A 462 1.84 4.76 -20.07
C VAL A 462 1.65 6.06 -20.87
N PHE A 463 1.31 7.17 -20.21
CA PHE A 463 1.16 8.47 -20.87
C PHE A 463 2.46 8.91 -21.57
N VAL A 464 3.60 8.76 -20.90
CA VAL A 464 4.93 9.10 -21.45
C VAL A 464 5.25 8.24 -22.66
N MET A 465 5.06 6.92 -22.58
CA MET A 465 5.32 5.99 -23.69
C MET A 465 4.43 6.30 -24.90
N LYS A 466 3.12 6.51 -24.68
CA LYS A 466 2.16 6.90 -25.74
C LYS A 466 2.60 8.17 -26.47
N ASN A 467 3.05 9.19 -25.75
CA ASN A 467 3.54 10.43 -26.35
C ASN A 467 4.87 10.23 -27.08
N GLY A 468 5.75 9.35 -26.57
CA GLY A 468 6.98 8.95 -27.23
C GLY A 468 6.72 8.33 -28.61
N VAL A 469 5.81 7.36 -28.69
CA VAL A 469 5.38 6.71 -29.94
C VAL A 469 4.82 7.74 -30.93
N THR A 470 3.93 8.63 -30.45
CA THR A 470 3.31 9.67 -31.30
C THR A 470 4.37 10.59 -31.93
N ARG A 471 5.38 11.00 -31.16
CA ARG A 471 6.49 11.84 -31.67
C ARG A 471 7.35 11.12 -32.70
N LEU A 472 7.62 9.83 -32.51
CA LEU A 472 8.40 9.03 -33.46
C LEU A 472 7.66 8.86 -34.80
N MET A 473 6.35 8.65 -34.77
CA MET A 473 5.53 8.55 -36.00
C MET A 473 5.44 9.87 -36.76
N GLY A 474 5.24 11.00 -36.06
CA GLY A 474 5.21 12.32 -36.70
C GLY A 474 6.53 12.71 -37.36
N ARG A 475 7.68 12.37 -36.75
CA ARG A 475 9.00 12.56 -37.36
C ARG A 475 9.23 11.71 -38.62
N LYS A 476 8.68 10.49 -38.66
CA LYS A 476 8.73 9.63 -39.86
C LYS A 476 7.87 10.16 -41.00
N GLN A 477 6.77 10.86 -40.70
CA GLN A 477 5.95 11.52 -41.73
C GLN A 477 6.65 12.76 -42.28
N GLN A 478 7.29 13.59 -41.44
CA GLN A 478 8.06 14.75 -41.92
C GLN A 478 9.24 14.35 -42.82
N LYS A 479 10.00 13.31 -42.45
CA LYS A 479 11.10 12.76 -43.27
C LYS A 479 10.69 12.05 -44.58
N LYS A 480 9.39 11.86 -44.82
CA LYS A 480 8.86 11.33 -46.10
C LYS A 480 8.33 12.44 -47.02
N VAL A 481 8.23 13.66 -46.50
CA VAL A 481 7.75 14.85 -47.22
C VAL A 481 8.91 15.79 -47.59
N GLU A 482 10.05 15.66 -46.91
CA GLU A 482 11.38 16.03 -47.40
C GLU A 482 11.96 14.91 -48.28
#